data_AF-A0A0D8XXG6-F1
#
_entry.id   AF-A0A0D8XXG6-F1
#
_cell.length_a   1.000
_cell.length_b   1.000
_cell.length_c   1.000
_cell.angle_alpha   90.00
_cell.angle_beta   90.00
_cell.angle_gamma   90.00
#
_symmetry.space_group_name_H-M   'P 1'
#
loop_
_entity.id
_entity.type
_entity.pdbx_description
1 polymer ?
#
loop_
_entity_poly.entity_id
_entity_poly.type
_entity_poly.pdbx_seq_one_letter_code
_entity_poly.pdbx_strand_id
1 'polypeptide(L)'
;MQSYFVILFVLSPPVFGRSIYSEMIREHSPFPDIPSIERYLSDMARLNEIQSRIFGMRPTSRDQLPFENEPTRPDLIPYLFEGDIVLTEEQMKTILRDTEEQLKHKEDNDDDGNLRKRRSMTSYPYSRWTNFPIPYYINTGSGVSEAAVIAGIRRWEADTCLTFTRVYSRTRGNGLEFFLGNGCYSMVGRVGKTSQQISIGYGCTSLGIVTHEIGV
;
A
#
# COMPACT_ATOMS: atom_id res chain seq x y z
N MET A 1 -48.73 -27.93 -28.66
CA MET A 1 -47.26 -27.86 -28.52
C MET A 1 -46.95 -26.71 -27.57
N GLN A 2 -46.63 -27.01 -26.31
CA GLN A 2 -46.22 -26.02 -25.32
C GLN A 2 -44.69 -25.91 -25.37
N SER A 3 -44.19 -24.75 -25.78
CA SER A 3 -42.76 -24.44 -25.82
C SER A 3 -42.33 -23.98 -24.43
N TYR A 4 -41.47 -24.77 -23.76
CA TYR A 4 -40.84 -24.40 -22.50
C TYR A 4 -39.64 -23.50 -22.79
N PHE A 5 -39.70 -22.23 -22.35
CA PHE A 5 -38.54 -21.35 -22.28
C PHE A 5 -37.73 -21.71 -21.04
N VAL A 6 -36.58 -22.35 -21.22
CA VAL A 6 -35.61 -22.57 -20.15
C VAL A 6 -34.80 -21.28 -19.98
N ILE A 7 -35.11 -20.51 -18.92
CA ILE A 7 -34.29 -19.38 -18.51
C ILE A 7 -33.05 -19.95 -17.82
N LEU A 8 -31.93 -19.95 -18.54
CA LEU A 8 -30.60 -20.18 -17.98
C LEU A 8 -30.24 -18.96 -17.13
N PHE A 9 -30.44 -19.06 -15.81
CA PHE A 9 -29.77 -18.18 -14.86
C PHE A 9 -28.26 -18.43 -14.95
N VAL A 10 -27.55 -17.55 -15.65
CA VAL A 10 -26.10 -17.44 -15.50
C VAL A 10 -25.86 -16.92 -14.10
N LEU A 11 -25.62 -17.84 -13.16
CA LEU A 11 -25.06 -17.50 -11.86
C LEU A 11 -23.63 -16.99 -12.12
N SER A 12 -23.48 -15.68 -12.27
CA SER A 12 -22.18 -15.05 -12.01
C SER A 12 -21.77 -15.50 -10.61
N PRO A 13 -20.59 -16.13 -10.45
CA PRO A 13 -20.12 -16.49 -9.12
C PRO A 13 -20.12 -15.22 -8.28
N PRO A 14 -20.57 -15.27 -7.01
CA PRO A 14 -20.51 -14.11 -6.15
C PRO A 14 -19.05 -13.67 -6.13
N VAL A 15 -18.82 -12.41 -6.47
CA VAL A 15 -17.56 -11.73 -6.18
C VAL A 15 -17.47 -11.74 -4.66
N PHE A 16 -16.92 -12.80 -4.08
CA PHE A 16 -16.54 -12.83 -2.68
C PHE A 16 -15.60 -11.65 -2.52
N GLY A 17 -16.08 -10.58 -1.88
CA GLY A 17 -15.34 -9.35 -1.70
C GLY A 17 -14.00 -9.70 -1.09
N ARG A 18 -12.91 -9.54 -1.86
CA ARG A 18 -11.57 -9.69 -1.34
C ARG A 18 -11.38 -8.55 -0.36
N SER A 19 -11.54 -8.80 0.93
CA SER A 19 -11.22 -7.79 1.94
C SER A 19 -9.71 -7.58 1.91
N ILE A 20 -9.27 -6.33 2.05
CA ILE A 20 -7.84 -6.00 2.14
C ILE A 20 -7.17 -6.75 3.29
N TYR A 21 -7.90 -7.09 4.37
CA TYR A 21 -7.39 -7.95 5.44
C TYR A 21 -6.91 -9.32 4.92
N SER A 22 -7.67 -9.92 3.99
CA SER A 22 -7.31 -11.20 3.37
C SER A 22 -6.07 -11.11 2.48
N GLU A 23 -5.68 -9.89 2.08
CA GLU A 23 -4.48 -9.60 1.31
C GLU A 23 -3.29 -9.41 2.26
N MET A 24 -3.52 -8.79 3.43
CA MET A 24 -2.52 -8.58 4.48
C MET A 24 -2.06 -9.85 5.21
N ILE A 25 -2.83 -10.94 5.17
CA ILE A 25 -2.46 -12.25 5.76
C ILE A 25 -1.77 -13.21 4.77
N ARG A 26 -1.50 -12.78 3.53
CA ARG A 26 -0.87 -13.63 2.52
C ARG A 26 0.65 -13.71 2.73
N GLU A 27 1.26 -14.78 2.23
CA GLU A 27 2.71 -15.09 2.33
C GLU A 27 3.68 -13.99 1.86
N HIS A 28 3.20 -12.93 1.21
CA HIS A 28 4.01 -11.85 0.64
C HIS A 28 3.61 -10.45 1.13
N SER A 29 2.75 -10.43 2.14
CA SER A 29 2.53 -9.25 2.96
C SER A 29 3.80 -8.91 3.76
N PRO A 30 4.05 -7.63 4.09
CA PRO A 30 5.10 -7.29 5.05
C PRO A 30 4.82 -7.82 6.47
N PHE A 31 3.62 -8.34 6.72
CA PHE A 31 3.21 -8.93 8.00
C PHE A 31 3.44 -10.45 8.01
N PRO A 32 4.38 -10.98 8.83
CA PRO A 32 4.68 -12.41 8.87
C PRO A 32 3.57 -13.26 9.53
N ASP A 33 2.77 -12.66 10.42
CA ASP A 33 1.75 -13.36 11.21
C ASP A 33 0.62 -12.44 11.69
N ILE A 34 -0.48 -13.01 12.19
CA ILE A 34 -1.62 -12.23 12.71
C ILE A 34 -1.20 -11.29 13.87
N PRO A 35 -0.41 -11.72 14.87
CA PRO A 35 0.08 -10.81 15.90
C PRO A 35 0.84 -9.59 15.38
N SER A 36 1.57 -9.71 14.27
CA SER A 36 2.25 -8.58 13.64
C SER A 36 1.28 -7.56 13.04
N ILE A 37 0.14 -8.02 12.52
CA ILE A 37 -0.94 -7.15 12.06
C ILE A 37 -1.59 -6.43 13.26
N GLU A 38 -1.84 -7.13 14.36
CA GLU A 38 -2.41 -6.50 15.57
C GLU A 38 -1.49 -5.42 16.15
N ARG A 39 -0.18 -5.69 16.20
CA ARG A 39 0.82 -4.67 16.58
C ARG A 39 0.78 -3.48 15.63
N TYR A 40 0.74 -3.73 14.32
CA TYR A 40 0.65 -2.67 13.31
C TYR A 40 -0.59 -1.79 13.49
N LEU A 41 -1.76 -2.40 13.72
CA LEU A 41 -3.01 -1.68 13.95
C LEU A 41 -2.95 -0.85 15.23
N SER A 42 -2.37 -1.39 16.30
CA SER A 42 -2.10 -0.65 17.54
C SER A 42 -1.18 0.55 17.31
N ASP A 43 -0.10 0.35 16.54
CA ASP A 43 0.86 1.39 16.21
C ASP A 43 0.25 2.48 15.32
N MET A 44 -0.59 2.12 14.34
CA MET A 44 -1.37 3.06 13.52
C MET A 44 -2.32 3.90 14.37
N ALA A 45 -3.04 3.29 15.32
CA ALA A 45 -3.93 4.01 16.22
C ALA A 45 -3.15 5.03 17.08
N ARG A 46 -1.98 4.62 17.59
CA ARG A 46 -1.09 5.50 18.34
C ARG A 46 -0.55 6.64 17.48
N LEU A 47 -0.17 6.36 16.23
CA LEU A 47 0.30 7.37 15.29
C LEU A 47 -0.77 8.43 15.02
N ASN A 48 -1.99 7.99 14.75
CA ASN A 48 -3.14 8.88 14.52
C ASN A 48 -3.41 9.76 15.75
N GLU A 49 -3.31 9.21 16.97
CA GLU A 49 -3.47 9.99 18.20
C GLU A 49 -2.41 11.10 18.31
N ILE A 50 -1.13 10.76 18.12
CA ILE A 50 -0.03 11.72 18.21
C ILE A 50 -0.17 12.81 17.14
N GLN A 51 -0.48 12.42 15.90
CA GLN A 51 -0.72 13.37 14.81
C GLN A 51 -1.89 14.31 15.11
N SER A 52 -2.99 13.82 15.68
CA SER A 52 -4.12 14.65 16.07
C SER A 52 -3.71 15.75 17.07
N ARG A 53 -2.84 15.43 18.04
CA ARG A 53 -2.28 16.39 19.00
C ARG A 53 -1.36 17.40 18.32
N ILE A 54 -0.50 16.95 17.40
CA ILE A 54 0.40 17.84 16.64
C ILE A 54 -0.39 18.84 15.80
N PHE A 55 -1.43 18.38 15.09
CA PHE A 55 -2.23 19.23 14.21
C PHE A 55 -3.36 19.98 14.93
N GLY A 56 -3.60 19.71 16.21
CA GLY A 56 -4.73 20.27 16.95
C GLY A 56 -6.08 19.80 16.43
N MET A 57 -6.12 18.64 15.78
CA MET A 57 -7.36 18.04 15.28
C MET A 57 -8.05 17.29 16.42
N ARG A 58 -9.36 17.49 16.60
CA ARG A 58 -10.15 16.70 17.56
C ARG A 58 -10.68 15.46 16.84
N PRO A 59 -10.53 14.25 17.42
CA PRO A 59 -11.16 13.04 16.88
C PRO A 59 -12.67 13.27 16.76
N THR A 60 -13.21 13.01 15.58
CA THR A 60 -14.65 13.06 15.33
C THR A 60 -15.27 11.69 15.55
N SER A 61 -16.58 11.62 15.77
CA SER A 61 -17.31 10.34 15.90
C SER A 61 -17.24 9.45 14.64
N ARG A 62 -16.84 10.01 13.48
CA ARG A 62 -16.57 9.26 12.25
C ARG A 62 -15.27 8.47 12.30
N ASP A 63 -14.30 8.92 13.11
CA ASP A 63 -13.00 8.26 13.30
C ASP A 63 -13.10 7.03 14.22
N GLN A 64 -14.29 6.77 14.77
CA GLN A 64 -14.60 5.68 15.71
C GLN A 64 -15.58 4.63 15.12
N LEU A 65 -15.87 4.67 13.82
CA LEU A 65 -16.85 3.76 13.21
C LEU A 65 -16.34 2.30 13.24
N PRO A 66 -17.18 1.33 13.67
CA PRO A 66 -16.81 -0.08 13.69
C PRO A 66 -16.45 -0.62 12.31
N PHE A 67 -15.35 -1.38 12.28
CA PHE A 67 -14.64 -1.97 11.14
C PHE A 67 -15.45 -2.91 10.21
N GLU A 68 -16.73 -3.18 10.51
CA GLU A 68 -17.54 -4.17 9.80
C GLU A 68 -18.29 -3.65 8.56
N ASN A 69 -18.36 -2.33 8.35
CA ASN A 69 -18.91 -1.76 7.12
C ASN A 69 -17.76 -1.28 6.24
N GLU A 70 -17.69 -1.75 5.00
CA GLU A 70 -16.61 -1.47 4.05
C GLU A 70 -16.11 -0.01 4.17
N PRO A 71 -14.81 0.23 4.41
CA PRO A 71 -14.28 1.58 4.47
C PRO A 71 -14.52 2.24 3.10
N THR A 72 -15.48 3.17 3.07
CA THR A 72 -15.90 3.87 1.84
C THR A 72 -14.82 4.78 1.27
N ARG A 73 -13.70 4.98 1.98
CA ARG A 73 -12.59 5.82 1.56
C ARG A 73 -11.23 5.19 1.93
N PRO A 74 -10.21 5.34 1.06
CA PRO A 74 -8.87 4.75 1.30
C PRO A 74 -8.21 5.19 2.62
N ASP A 75 -8.41 6.44 3.04
CA ASP A 75 -7.87 7.01 4.29
C ASP A 75 -8.43 6.36 5.57
N LEU A 76 -9.52 5.60 5.45
CA LEU A 76 -10.14 4.87 6.56
C LEU A 76 -9.73 3.39 6.59
N ILE A 77 -8.85 2.96 5.68
CA ILE A 77 -8.33 1.60 5.65
C ILE A 77 -7.17 1.50 6.65
N PRO A 78 -7.31 0.79 7.77
CA PRO A 78 -6.35 0.87 8.87
C PRO A 78 -5.01 0.18 8.57
N TYR A 79 -4.95 -0.60 7.49
CA TYR A 79 -3.72 -1.25 7.02
C TYR A 79 -2.86 -0.31 6.16
N LEU A 80 -3.44 0.77 5.64
CA LEU A 80 -2.79 1.67 4.70
C LEU A 80 -2.45 2.99 5.38
N PHE A 81 -1.17 3.22 5.60
CA PHE A 81 -0.66 4.53 5.97
C PHE A 81 -0.89 5.51 4.82
N GLU A 82 -1.36 6.73 5.13
CA GLU A 82 -1.76 7.76 4.15
C GLU A 82 -2.79 7.32 3.10
N GLY A 83 -3.40 6.13 3.28
CA GLY A 83 -4.47 5.58 2.44
C GLY A 83 -4.01 4.68 1.30
N ASP A 84 -2.71 4.56 1.04
CA ASP A 84 -2.14 3.81 -0.09
C ASP A 84 -0.78 3.15 0.21
N ILE A 85 -0.25 3.26 1.43
CA ILE A 85 1.06 2.72 1.79
C ILE A 85 0.94 1.58 2.80
N VAL A 86 1.48 0.41 2.47
CA VAL A 86 1.69 -0.66 3.46
C VAL A 86 3.10 -0.53 4.04
N LEU A 87 3.19 -0.22 5.33
CA LEU A 87 4.49 -0.09 6.01
C LEU A 87 4.92 -1.42 6.65
N THR A 88 6.23 -1.67 6.63
CA THR A 88 6.83 -2.70 7.48
C THR A 88 6.84 -2.27 8.95
N GLU A 89 6.97 -3.23 9.87
CA GLU A 89 7.07 -2.96 11.31
C GLU A 89 8.21 -1.97 11.64
N GLU A 90 9.35 -2.07 10.96
CA GLU A 90 10.50 -1.20 11.18
C GLU A 90 10.29 0.23 10.63
N GLN A 91 9.58 0.35 9.51
CA GLN A 91 9.17 1.66 8.98
C GLN A 91 8.16 2.32 9.92
N MET A 92 7.18 1.57 10.42
CA MET A 92 6.19 2.04 11.39
C MET A 92 6.86 2.57 12.66
N LYS A 93 7.77 1.80 13.27
CA LYS A 93 8.53 2.22 14.46
C LYS A 93 9.33 3.50 14.22
N THR A 94 9.92 3.64 13.03
CA THR A 94 10.67 4.85 12.66
C THR A 94 9.76 6.07 12.61
N ILE A 95 8.61 5.94 11.94
CA ILE A 95 7.62 7.03 11.84
C ILE A 95 7.07 7.40 13.23
N LEU A 96 6.73 6.41 14.06
CA LEU A 96 6.27 6.65 15.42
C LEU A 96 7.30 7.43 16.24
N ARG A 97 8.57 6.98 16.27
CA ARG A 97 9.65 7.67 17.00
C ARG A 97 9.81 9.11 16.51
N ASP A 98 9.89 9.30 15.19
CA ASP A 98 10.08 10.62 14.59
C ASP A 98 8.90 11.56 14.87
N THR A 99 7.69 11.03 14.99
CA THR A 99 6.46 11.77 15.30
C THR A 99 6.37 12.09 16.79
N GLU A 100 6.76 11.16 17.68
CA GLU A 100 6.87 11.41 19.12
C GLU A 100 7.87 12.53 19.44
N GLU A 101 9.02 12.54 18.75
CA GLU A 101 10.00 13.62 18.86
C GLU A 101 9.40 14.97 18.43
N GLN A 102 8.63 15.00 17.32
CA GLN A 102 7.96 16.22 16.88
C GLN A 102 6.94 16.73 17.90
N LEU A 103 6.18 15.83 18.53
CA LEU A 103 5.24 16.21 19.59
C LEU A 103 5.98 16.82 20.78
N LYS A 104 7.10 16.22 21.22
CA LYS A 104 7.92 16.78 22.31
C LYS A 104 8.43 18.18 21.99
N HIS A 105 9.02 18.39 20.81
CA HIS A 105 9.47 19.73 20.40
C HIS A 105 8.33 20.76 20.37
N LYS A 106 7.13 20.35 19.94
CA LYS A 106 5.94 21.22 19.96
C LYS A 106 5.51 21.56 21.40
N GLU A 107 5.57 20.60 22.32
CA GLU A 107 5.19 20.79 23.73
C GLU A 107 6.20 21.65 24.49
N ASP A 108 7.49 21.50 24.19
CA ASP A 108 8.58 22.27 24.79
C ASP A 108 8.63 23.73 24.28
N ASN A 109 7.77 24.11 23.31
CA ASN A 109 7.81 25.40 22.59
C ASN A 109 9.20 25.72 22.03
N ASP A 110 9.96 24.68 21.70
CA ASP A 110 11.30 24.81 21.16
C ASP A 110 11.15 25.14 19.66
N ASP A 111 10.90 26.41 19.37
CA ASP A 111 10.86 26.97 18.02
C ASP A 111 12.28 27.04 17.45
N ASP A 112 12.92 25.88 17.27
CA ASP A 112 14.08 25.79 16.41
C ASP A 112 13.61 25.91 14.96
N GLY A 113 13.38 27.14 14.53
CA GLY A 113 12.89 27.55 13.22
C GLY A 113 13.80 27.19 12.03
N ASN A 114 14.62 26.14 12.13
CA ASN A 114 15.60 25.79 11.10
C ASN A 114 15.81 24.31 10.79
N LEU A 115 15.15 23.36 11.45
CA LEU A 115 15.21 21.98 11.00
C LEU A 115 14.13 21.72 9.96
N ARG A 116 14.42 22.06 8.69
CA ARG A 116 13.75 21.40 7.56
C ARG A 116 14.04 19.90 7.63
N LYS A 117 13.25 19.17 8.42
CA LYS A 117 13.32 17.71 8.54
C LYS A 117 13.16 17.15 7.12
N ARG A 118 14.08 16.26 6.74
CA ARG A 118 14.23 15.76 5.38
C ARG A 118 12.88 15.21 4.90
N ARG A 119 12.36 15.68 3.75
CA ARG A 119 11.06 15.27 3.17
C ARG A 119 11.04 13.83 2.62
N SER A 120 11.93 12.97 3.10
CA SER A 120 12.10 11.61 2.62
C SER A 120 11.70 10.68 3.75
N MET A 121 10.60 9.95 3.56
CA MET A 121 10.02 9.01 4.54
C MET A 121 11.01 7.96 5.06
N THR A 122 12.01 7.59 4.25
CA THR A 122 13.12 6.76 4.69
C THR A 122 14.46 7.46 4.44
N SER A 123 15.29 7.55 5.49
CA SER A 123 16.69 7.92 5.38
C SER A 123 17.59 6.74 5.00
N TYR A 124 17.05 5.51 5.05
CA TYR A 124 17.79 4.27 4.92
C TYR A 124 18.13 3.96 3.45
N PRO A 125 19.41 4.02 3.05
CA PRO A 125 19.83 3.70 1.69
C PRO A 125 19.46 2.26 1.27
N TYR A 126 19.33 1.34 2.23
CA TYR A 126 18.97 -0.06 1.98
C TYR A 126 17.55 -0.24 1.44
N SER A 127 16.63 0.69 1.70
CA SER A 127 15.27 0.66 1.14
C SER A 127 15.23 1.12 -0.31
N ARG A 128 16.36 1.51 -0.92
CA ARG A 128 16.40 1.89 -2.34
C ARG A 128 16.61 0.68 -3.23
N TRP A 129 16.04 0.73 -4.42
CA TRP A 129 16.41 -0.17 -5.50
C TRP A 129 17.80 0.22 -6.02
N THR A 130 18.76 -0.70 -5.89
CA THR A 130 20.15 -0.48 -6.33
C THR A 130 20.57 -1.39 -7.47
N ASN A 131 19.84 -2.49 -7.67
CA ASN A 131 20.15 -3.48 -8.69
C ASN A 131 19.16 -3.30 -9.84
N PHE A 132 19.69 -2.97 -11.01
CA PHE A 132 18.92 -2.73 -12.22
C PHE A 132 19.31 -3.74 -13.29
N PRO A 133 18.37 -4.15 -14.18
CA PRO A 133 16.95 -3.76 -14.19
C PRO A 133 16.15 -4.40 -13.04
N ILE A 134 15.14 -3.69 -12.52
CA ILE A 134 14.23 -4.20 -11.48
C ILE A 134 13.34 -5.29 -12.10
N PRO A 135 13.36 -6.54 -11.60
CA PRO A 135 12.47 -7.58 -12.08
C PRO A 135 11.02 -7.27 -11.72
N TYR A 136 10.09 -7.41 -12.66
CA TYR A 136 8.66 -7.30 -12.38
C TYR A 136 7.84 -8.42 -13.01
N TYR A 137 6.86 -8.91 -12.26
CA TYR A 137 5.89 -9.91 -12.67
C TYR A 137 4.50 -9.26 -12.71
N ILE A 138 3.76 -9.48 -13.80
CA ILE A 138 2.34 -9.11 -13.88
C ILE A 138 1.54 -10.38 -13.67
N ASN A 139 0.87 -10.49 -12.52
CA ASN A 139 0.04 -11.63 -12.19
C ASN A 139 -1.29 -11.57 -12.94
N THR A 140 -1.27 -11.84 -14.24
CA THR A 140 -2.46 -11.78 -15.11
C THR A 140 -3.59 -12.70 -14.63
N GLY A 141 -3.26 -13.80 -13.94
CA GLY A 141 -4.23 -14.68 -13.30
C GLY A 141 -5.07 -14.02 -12.20
N SER A 142 -4.61 -12.90 -11.63
CA SER A 142 -5.43 -12.11 -10.70
C SER A 142 -6.46 -11.23 -11.41
N GLY A 143 -6.33 -10.99 -12.72
CA GLY A 143 -7.14 -10.03 -13.49
C GLY A 143 -6.59 -8.60 -13.53
N VAL A 144 -5.32 -8.39 -13.14
CA VAL A 144 -4.70 -7.05 -13.19
C VAL A 144 -4.54 -6.58 -14.63
N SER A 145 -4.72 -5.28 -14.88
CA SER A 145 -4.57 -4.72 -16.23
C SER A 145 -3.10 -4.66 -16.64
N GLU A 146 -2.68 -5.64 -17.45
CA GLU A 146 -1.32 -5.69 -18.01
C GLU A 146 -0.98 -4.42 -18.81
N ALA A 147 -1.93 -3.89 -19.59
CA ALA A 147 -1.73 -2.68 -20.38
C ALA A 147 -1.45 -1.45 -19.50
N ALA A 148 -2.18 -1.30 -18.38
CA ALA A 148 -1.98 -0.18 -17.46
C ALA A 148 -0.61 -0.27 -16.77
N VAL A 149 -0.23 -1.46 -16.29
CA VAL A 149 1.08 -1.69 -15.67
C VAL A 149 2.22 -1.40 -16.65
N ILE A 150 2.14 -1.92 -17.88
CA ILE A 150 3.18 -1.67 -18.91
C ILE A 150 3.28 -0.17 -19.22
N ALA A 151 2.16 0.56 -19.28
CA ALA A 151 2.18 1.99 -19.50
C ALA A 151 2.88 2.75 -18.36
N GLY A 152 2.61 2.39 -17.10
CA GLY A 152 3.28 2.97 -15.93
C GLY A 152 4.78 2.69 -15.90
N ILE A 153 5.19 1.44 -16.15
CA ILE A 153 6.62 1.06 -16.22
C ILE A 153 7.33 1.85 -17.31
N ARG A 154 6.76 1.92 -18.53
CA ARG A 154 7.34 2.70 -19.63
C ARG A 154 7.47 4.18 -19.30
N ARG A 155 6.54 4.74 -18.52
CA ARG A 155 6.61 6.14 -18.10
C ARG A 155 7.79 6.37 -17.16
N TRP A 156 8.03 5.46 -16.21
CA TRP A 156 9.22 5.52 -15.35
C TRP A 156 10.53 5.38 -16.14
N GLU A 157 10.61 4.46 -17.10
CA GLU A 157 11.80 4.30 -17.95
C GLU A 157 12.05 5.50 -18.87
N ALA A 158 11.00 6.20 -19.28
CA ALA A 158 11.12 7.39 -20.13
C ALA A 158 11.58 8.64 -19.36
N ASP A 159 11.12 8.80 -18.11
CA ASP A 159 11.32 10.02 -17.33
C ASP A 159 12.50 9.91 -16.34
N THR A 160 13.02 8.69 -16.09
CA THR A 160 14.05 8.44 -15.08
C THR A 160 15.15 7.50 -15.59
N CYS A 161 16.18 7.27 -14.78
CA CYS A 161 17.22 6.27 -15.07
C CYS A 161 16.87 4.85 -14.60
N LEU A 162 15.68 4.63 -14.04
CA LEU A 162 15.24 3.30 -13.62
C LEU A 162 14.95 2.44 -14.85
N THR A 163 15.34 1.17 -14.79
CA THR A 163 15.07 0.19 -15.85
C THR A 163 14.41 -1.04 -15.24
N PHE A 164 13.56 -1.70 -16.02
CA PHE A 164 12.75 -2.82 -15.56
C PHE A 164 12.91 -4.03 -16.49
N THR A 165 12.75 -5.22 -15.94
CA THR A 165 12.76 -6.46 -16.74
C THR A 165 11.57 -7.33 -16.41
N ARG A 166 10.78 -7.67 -17.43
CA ARG A 166 9.59 -8.49 -17.25
C ARG A 166 10.01 -9.94 -17.00
N VAL A 167 9.47 -10.51 -15.93
CA VAL A 167 9.52 -11.95 -15.63
C VAL A 167 8.10 -12.52 -15.62
N TYR A 168 7.99 -13.83 -15.82
CA TYR A 168 6.69 -14.53 -15.94
C TYR A 168 6.29 -15.29 -14.68
N SER A 169 7.04 -15.10 -13.60
CA SER A 169 6.76 -15.61 -12.27
C SER A 169 7.45 -14.74 -11.23
N ARG A 170 7.04 -14.87 -9.97
CA ARG A 170 7.75 -14.26 -8.83
C ARG A 170 9.23 -14.63 -8.86
N THR A 171 10.06 -13.68 -8.47
CA THR A 171 11.50 -13.88 -8.29
C THR A 171 11.78 -14.48 -6.92
N ARG A 172 12.84 -15.32 -6.84
CA ARG A 172 13.38 -15.77 -5.55
C ARG A 172 14.09 -14.64 -4.77
N GLY A 173 14.48 -13.58 -5.47
CA GLY A 173 15.03 -12.35 -4.90
C GLY A 173 14.02 -11.20 -4.90
N ASN A 174 14.48 -9.98 -4.59
CA ASN A 174 13.65 -8.78 -4.71
C ASN A 174 13.16 -8.56 -6.14
N GLY A 175 11.92 -8.13 -6.26
CA GLY A 175 11.27 -7.74 -7.50
C GLY A 175 9.89 -7.16 -7.19
N LEU A 176 9.15 -6.80 -8.22
CA LEU A 176 7.78 -6.31 -8.11
C LEU A 176 6.80 -7.37 -8.60
N GLU A 177 5.67 -7.52 -7.94
CA GLU A 177 4.53 -8.24 -8.49
C GLU A 177 3.31 -7.32 -8.53
N PHE A 178 2.76 -7.11 -9.72
CA PHE A 178 1.50 -6.42 -9.90
C PHE A 178 0.34 -7.41 -9.87
N PHE A 179 -0.70 -7.11 -9.09
CA PHE A 179 -1.89 -7.93 -9.00
C PHE A 179 -3.15 -7.06 -8.80
N LEU A 180 -4.31 -7.70 -8.96
CA LEU A 180 -5.62 -7.09 -8.74
C LEU A 180 -6.00 -7.32 -7.27
N GLY A 181 -5.69 -6.33 -6.43
CA GLY A 181 -6.09 -6.28 -5.03
C GLY A 181 -7.30 -5.37 -4.80
N ASN A 182 -7.64 -5.16 -3.53
CA ASN A 182 -8.71 -4.26 -3.12
C ASN A 182 -8.18 -2.86 -2.81
N GLY A 183 -8.11 -2.02 -3.84
CA GLY A 183 -7.58 -0.66 -3.78
C GLY A 183 -6.28 -0.48 -4.56
N CYS A 184 -5.72 0.72 -4.50
CA CYS A 184 -4.42 1.08 -5.05
C CYS A 184 -3.47 1.24 -3.86
N TYR A 185 -2.41 0.43 -3.82
CA TYR A 185 -1.43 0.55 -2.74
C TYR A 185 -0.11 -0.13 -3.08
N SER A 186 0.95 0.30 -2.39
CA SER A 186 2.31 -0.22 -2.55
C SER A 186 3.06 -0.22 -1.21
N MET A 187 4.28 -0.76 -1.23
CA MET A 187 5.22 -0.68 -0.12
C MET A 187 6.32 0.32 -0.46
N VAL A 188 6.76 1.08 0.55
CA VAL A 188 7.78 2.12 0.37
C VAL A 188 9.14 1.53 0.04
N GLY A 189 9.62 1.81 -1.17
CA GLY A 189 10.92 1.36 -1.65
C GLY A 189 11.04 -0.17 -1.72
N ARG A 190 12.26 -0.69 -1.64
CA ARG A 190 12.57 -2.13 -1.72
C ARG A 190 12.41 -2.79 -0.36
N VAL A 191 11.47 -3.72 -0.25
CA VAL A 191 11.16 -4.46 0.99
C VAL A 191 11.52 -5.95 0.86
N GLY A 192 11.95 -6.54 1.98
CA GLY A 192 12.13 -7.98 2.12
C GLY A 192 13.23 -8.58 1.24
N LYS A 193 13.07 -9.85 0.87
CA LYS A 193 14.01 -10.63 0.03
C LYS A 193 13.35 -11.30 -1.17
N THR A 194 12.04 -11.14 -1.36
CA THR A 194 11.22 -11.75 -2.41
C THR A 194 10.51 -10.65 -3.22
N SER A 195 9.71 -11.04 -4.22
CA SER A 195 8.87 -10.07 -4.93
C SER A 195 7.86 -9.42 -3.97
N GLN A 196 7.89 -8.08 -3.89
CA GLN A 196 6.93 -7.29 -3.13
C GLN A 196 5.72 -6.97 -4.00
N GLN A 197 4.53 -6.95 -3.42
CA GLN A 197 3.29 -6.77 -4.18
C GLN A 197 2.91 -5.29 -4.33
N ILE A 198 2.40 -4.94 -5.50
CA ILE A 198 1.76 -3.65 -5.82
C ILE A 198 0.34 -3.94 -6.28
N SER A 199 -0.65 -3.37 -5.59
CA SER A 199 -2.05 -3.53 -5.94
C SER A 199 -2.47 -2.48 -6.97
N ILE A 200 -2.91 -2.95 -8.13
CA ILE A 200 -3.61 -2.11 -9.12
C ILE A 200 -5.04 -2.65 -9.22
N GLY A 201 -5.87 -2.22 -8.27
CA GLY A 201 -7.28 -2.60 -8.16
C GLY A 201 -8.20 -1.96 -9.20
N TYR A 202 -9.51 -2.18 -9.04
CA TYR A 202 -10.52 -1.50 -9.84
C TYR A 202 -10.46 0.03 -9.62
N GLY A 203 -10.49 0.80 -10.71
CA GLY A 203 -10.34 2.26 -10.66
C GLY A 203 -8.89 2.76 -10.63
N CYS A 204 -7.90 1.88 -10.46
CA CYS A 204 -6.48 2.25 -10.33
C CYS A 204 -5.71 2.27 -11.65
N THR A 205 -6.35 2.09 -12.81
CA THR A 205 -5.68 1.85 -14.10
C THR A 205 -5.25 3.11 -14.85
N SER A 206 -5.51 4.29 -14.29
CA SER A 206 -5.04 5.55 -14.89
C SER A 206 -3.51 5.63 -14.81
N LEU A 207 -2.88 6.23 -15.82
CA LEU A 207 -1.41 6.31 -15.88
C LEU A 207 -0.83 6.95 -14.62
N GLY A 208 -1.41 8.05 -14.15
CA GLY A 208 -0.96 8.76 -12.96
C GLY A 208 -1.00 7.89 -11.70
N ILE A 209 -2.07 7.13 -11.49
CA ILE A 209 -2.19 6.23 -10.35
C ILE A 209 -1.15 5.10 -10.45
N VAL A 210 -1.05 4.42 -11.60
CA VAL A 210 -0.08 3.33 -11.75
C VAL A 210 1.36 3.84 -11.53
N THR A 211 1.71 5.02 -12.06
CA THR A 211 3.03 5.60 -11.83
C THR A 211 3.27 5.99 -10.38
N HIS A 212 2.22 6.44 -9.68
CA HIS A 212 2.26 6.74 -8.25
C HIS A 212 2.59 5.48 -7.45
N GLU A 213 1.84 4.39 -7.65
CA GLU A 213 2.06 3.12 -6.92
C GLU A 213 3.45 2.49 -7.18
N ILE A 214 3.99 2.66 -8.38
CA ILE A 214 5.36 2.22 -8.71
C ILE A 214 6.42 3.06 -7.98
N GLY A 215 6.10 4.33 -7.67
CA GLY A 215 7.02 5.31 -7.12
C GLY A 215 7.11 5.38 -5.59
N VAL A 216 6.16 4.77 -4.89
CA VAL A 216 6.12 4.67 -3.42
C VAL A 216 7.38 3.99 -2.88
#